data_AF-A0A958C5G7-F1
#
_entry.id   AF-A0A958C5G7-F1
#
_cell.length_a   1.000
_cell.length_b   1.000
_cell.length_c   1.000
_cell.angle_alpha   90.00
_cell.angle_beta   90.00
_cell.angle_gamma   90.00
#
_symmetry.space_group_name_H-M   'P 1'
#
loop_
_entity.id
_entity.type
_entity.pdbx_description
1 polymer ?
#
loop_
_entity_poly.entity_id
_entity_poly.type
_entity_poly.pdbx_seq_one_letter_code
_entity_poly.pdbx_strand_id
1 'polypeptide(L)'
;MIDPRSRLLLFLMGLAVLILVINLVRKRQLQERYALLWLLAGLVLTLAPLFSNVLDRIAYALGIDYPPALLLLLAIIGLMLIIFQLSLAISHNSDQLKVLSQELGLLRQQLDKLQREQVAQ
;
A
#
# COMPACT_ATOMS: atom_id res chain seq x y z
N MET A 1 -6.89 -6.39 -32.49
CA MET A 1 -8.04 -7.18 -32.00
C MET A 1 -7.52 -8.03 -30.85
N ILE A 2 -7.92 -7.78 -29.61
CA ILE A 2 -7.43 -8.56 -28.47
C ILE A 2 -8.13 -9.93 -28.53
N ASP A 3 -7.38 -10.99 -28.80
CA ASP A 3 -7.94 -12.34 -28.86
C ASP A 3 -8.66 -12.71 -27.55
N PRO A 4 -9.77 -13.48 -27.59
CA PRO A 4 -10.52 -13.84 -26.38
C PRO A 4 -9.66 -14.59 -25.34
N ARG A 5 -8.59 -15.24 -25.81
CA ARG A 5 -7.61 -15.95 -24.97
C ARG A 5 -6.76 -15.00 -24.14
N SER A 6 -6.32 -13.87 -24.70
CA SER A 6 -5.52 -12.88 -23.97
C SER A 6 -6.37 -12.11 -22.97
N ARG A 7 -7.65 -11.82 -23.28
CA ARG A 7 -8.59 -11.27 -22.29
C ARG A 7 -8.76 -12.18 -21.06
N LEU A 8 -8.89 -13.49 -21.29
CA LEU A 8 -9.03 -14.46 -20.20
C LEU A 8 -7.77 -14.54 -19.33
N LEU A 9 -6.59 -14.56 -19.97
CA LEU A 9 -5.31 -14.55 -19.28
C LEU A 9 -5.11 -13.30 -18.43
N LEU A 10 -5.39 -12.10 -18.99
CA LEU A 10 -5.32 -10.84 -18.24
C LEU A 10 -6.27 -10.81 -17.03
N PHE A 11 -7.49 -11.32 -17.21
CA PHE A 11 -8.46 -11.42 -16.12
C PHE A 11 -7.97 -12.37 -15.02
N LEU A 12 -7.50 -13.57 -15.37
CA LEU A 12 -6.95 -14.54 -14.41
C LEU A 12 -5.73 -13.98 -13.67
N MET A 13 -4.86 -13.25 -14.35
CA MET A 13 -3.70 -12.59 -13.76
C MET A 13 -4.13 -11.53 -12.74
N GLY A 14 -5.08 -10.66 -13.09
CA GLY A 14 -5.65 -9.66 -12.18
C GLY A 14 -6.30 -10.32 -10.95
N LEU A 15 -7.06 -11.38 -11.17
CA LEU A 15 -7.74 -12.14 -10.11
C LEU A 15 -6.73 -12.82 -9.16
N ALA A 16 -5.63 -13.36 -9.69
CA ALA A 16 -4.54 -13.91 -8.88
C ALA A 16 -3.88 -12.83 -8.03
N VAL A 17 -3.61 -11.65 -8.59
CA VAL A 17 -3.08 -10.49 -7.84
C VAL A 17 -4.07 -10.05 -6.76
N LEU A 18 -5.37 -9.98 -7.07
CA LEU A 18 -6.41 -9.62 -6.10
C LEU A 18 -6.47 -10.63 -4.94
N ILE A 19 -6.46 -11.93 -5.25
CA ILE A 19 -6.43 -13.00 -4.23
C ILE A 19 -5.16 -12.88 -3.38
N LEU A 20 -4.01 -12.63 -3.99
CA LEU A 20 -2.74 -12.46 -3.27
C LEU A 20 -2.83 -11.26 -2.31
N VAL A 21 -3.30 -10.11 -2.78
CA VAL A 21 -3.51 -8.90 -1.96
C VAL A 21 -4.47 -9.19 -0.81
N ILE A 22 -5.62 -9.82 -1.07
CA ILE A 22 -6.60 -10.21 -0.04
C ILE A 22 -5.95 -11.15 0.99
N ASN A 23 -5.13 -12.11 0.55
CA ASN A 23 -4.47 -13.05 1.43
C ASN A 23 -3.40 -12.38 2.32
N LEU A 24 -2.66 -11.41 1.77
CA LEU A 24 -1.72 -10.59 2.53
C LEU A 24 -2.42 -9.72 3.58
N VAL A 25 -3.56 -9.13 3.23
CA VAL A 25 -4.42 -8.38 4.16
C VAL A 25 -4.96 -9.32 5.25
N ARG A 26 -5.49 -10.50 4.88
CA ARG A 26 -6.06 -11.48 5.82
C ARG A 26 -5.03 -12.04 6.81
N LYS A 27 -3.77 -12.15 6.40
CA LYS A 27 -2.65 -12.54 7.29
C LYS A 27 -2.23 -11.44 8.28
N ARG A 28 -2.96 -10.32 8.38
CA ARG A 28 -2.67 -9.16 9.25
C ARG A 28 -1.29 -8.54 9.04
N GLN A 29 -0.64 -8.79 7.90
CA GLN A 29 0.66 -8.18 7.57
C GLN A 29 0.50 -6.72 7.13
N LEU A 30 -0.72 -6.30 6.79
CA LEU A 30 -1.08 -4.92 6.45
C LEU A 30 -2.10 -4.42 7.48
N GLN A 31 -1.84 -3.27 8.12
CA GLN A 31 -2.87 -2.65 8.97
C GLN A 31 -4.09 -2.28 8.10
N GLU A 32 -5.30 -2.39 8.66
CA GLU A 32 -6.58 -2.22 7.94
C GLU A 32 -6.64 -0.95 7.08
N ARG A 33 -5.95 0.13 7.50
CA ARG A 33 -5.86 1.40 6.78
C ARG A 33 -5.08 1.34 5.46
N TYR A 34 -4.06 0.48 5.35
CA TYR A 34 -3.24 0.33 4.12
C TYR A 34 -3.88 -0.65 3.13
N ALA A 35 -4.72 -1.56 3.63
CA ALA A 35 -5.41 -2.56 2.83
C ALA A 35 -6.42 -1.95 1.85
N LEU A 36 -7.09 -0.85 2.22
CA LEU A 36 -8.14 -0.23 1.40
C LEU A 36 -7.63 0.26 0.04
N LEU A 37 -6.48 0.94 0.00
CA LEU A 37 -5.89 1.42 -1.26
C LEU A 37 -5.44 0.26 -2.14
N TRP A 38 -4.86 -0.79 -1.55
CA TRP A 38 -4.46 -1.99 -2.26
C TRP A 38 -5.64 -2.78 -2.83
N LEU A 39 -6.73 -2.90 -2.06
CA LEU A 39 -7.96 -3.54 -2.51
C LEU A 39 -8.61 -2.75 -3.65
N LEU A 40 -8.67 -1.42 -3.53
CA LEU A 40 -9.21 -0.56 -4.57
C LEU A 40 -8.36 -0.65 -5.85
N ALA A 41 -7.04 -0.56 -5.74
CA ALA A 41 -6.13 -0.69 -6.88
C ALA A 41 -6.27 -2.07 -7.56
N GLY A 42 -6.28 -3.15 -6.78
CA GLY A 42 -6.47 -4.51 -7.30
C GLY A 42 -7.83 -4.69 -7.97
N LEU A 43 -8.90 -4.11 -7.40
CA LEU A 43 -10.24 -4.15 -7.97
C LEU A 43 -10.29 -3.42 -9.31
N VAL A 44 -9.73 -2.21 -9.38
CA VAL A 44 -9.65 -1.42 -10.62
C VAL A 44 -8.87 -2.17 -11.69
N LEU A 45 -7.72 -2.76 -11.35
CA LEU A 45 -6.91 -3.54 -12.29
C LEU A 45 -7.65 -4.79 -12.79
N THR A 46 -8.39 -5.46 -11.92
CA THR A 46 -9.11 -6.71 -12.25
C THR A 46 -10.35 -6.44 -13.11
N LEU A 47 -11.05 -5.33 -12.87
CA LEU A 47 -12.25 -4.94 -13.61
C LEU A 47 -11.93 -4.19 -14.91
N ALA A 48 -10.77 -3.54 -15.01
CA ALA A 48 -10.36 -2.78 -16.20
C ALA A 48 -10.52 -3.54 -17.55
N PRO A 49 -10.16 -4.84 -17.67
CA PRO A 49 -10.34 -5.58 -18.92
C PRO A 49 -11.81 -5.78 -19.32
N LEU A 50 -12.73 -5.86 -18.34
CA LEU A 50 -14.18 -5.97 -18.61
C LEU A 50 -14.76 -4.67 -19.16
N PHE A 51 -14.22 -3.53 -18.73
CA PHE A 51 -14.66 -2.19 -19.15
C PHE A 51 -13.77 -1.54 -20.21
N SER A 52 -12.93 -2.32 -20.91
CA SER A 52 -12.00 -1.84 -21.95
C SER A 52 -12.65 -0.84 -22.91
N ASN A 53 -13.88 -1.10 -23.36
CA ASN A 53 -14.59 -0.21 -24.28
C ASN A 53 -14.90 1.19 -23.71
N VAL A 54 -15.12 1.32 -22.39
CA VAL A 54 -15.34 2.61 -21.72
C VAL A 54 -14.00 3.32 -21.55
N LEU A 55 -12.97 2.56 -21.18
CA LEU A 55 -11.64 3.08 -20.96
C LEU A 55 -11.00 3.59 -22.25
N ASP A 56 -11.21 2.89 -23.36
CA ASP A 56 -10.77 3.32 -24.68
C ASP A 56 -11.41 4.67 -25.06
N ARG A 57 -12.73 4.86 -24.79
CA ARG A 57 -13.40 6.14 -25.03
C ARG A 57 -12.81 7.28 -24.19
N ILE A 58 -12.51 7.01 -22.93
CA ILE A 58 -11.89 8.00 -22.04
C ILE A 58 -10.47 8.34 -22.52
N ALA A 59 -9.68 7.33 -22.91
CA ALA A 59 -8.34 7.52 -23.45
C ALA A 59 -8.37 8.41 -24.70
N TYR A 60 -9.25 8.12 -25.67
CA TYR A 60 -9.39 8.95 -26.86
C TYR A 60 -9.90 10.36 -26.55
N ALA A 61 -10.83 10.52 -25.59
CA ALA A 61 -11.30 11.85 -25.16
C ALA A 61 -10.19 12.68 -24.50
N LEU A 62 -9.22 12.03 -23.83
CA LEU A 62 -8.05 12.65 -23.24
C LEU A 62 -6.90 12.86 -24.24
N GLY A 63 -7.05 12.44 -25.51
CA GLY A 63 -6.00 12.52 -26.54
C GLY A 63 -4.91 11.46 -26.41
N ILE A 64 -5.19 10.34 -25.75
CA ILE A 64 -4.26 9.20 -25.59
C ILE A 64 -4.54 8.19 -26.71
N ASP A 65 -3.63 8.12 -27.69
CA ASP A 65 -3.75 7.21 -28.85
C ASP A 65 -3.61 5.72 -28.49
N TYR A 66 -3.03 5.41 -27.33
CA TYR A 66 -2.81 4.05 -26.85
C TYR A 66 -3.55 3.82 -25.52
N PRO A 67 -4.79 3.27 -25.54
CA PRO A 67 -5.60 3.07 -24.33
C PRO A 67 -4.91 2.33 -23.16
N PRO A 68 -4.02 1.34 -23.39
CA PRO A 68 -3.26 0.72 -22.30
C PRO A 68 -2.33 1.69 -21.56
N ALA A 69 -1.88 2.79 -22.17
CA ALA A 69 -1.08 3.82 -21.50
C ALA A 69 -1.87 4.54 -20.40
N LEU A 70 -3.20 4.67 -20.54
CA LEU A 70 -4.05 5.26 -19.50
C LEU A 70 -4.09 4.37 -18.25
N LEU A 71 -4.14 3.04 -18.42
CA LEU A 71 -4.03 2.10 -17.29
C LEU A 71 -2.68 2.19 -16.60
N LEU A 72 -1.60 2.30 -17.38
CA LEU A 72 -0.26 2.48 -16.84
C LEU A 72 -0.17 3.77 -16.02
N LEU A 73 -0.70 4.89 -16.53
CA LEU A 73 -0.73 6.17 -15.83
C LEU A 73 -1.50 6.06 -14.50
N LEU A 74 -2.69 5.47 -14.51
CA LEU A 74 -3.50 5.24 -13.31
C LEU A 74 -2.77 4.33 -12.30
N ALA A 75 -2.10 3.28 -12.77
CA ALA A 75 -1.30 2.40 -11.92
C ALA A 75 -0.12 3.12 -11.28
N ILE A 76 0.58 3.98 -12.03
CA ILE A 76 1.69 4.80 -11.50
C ILE A 76 1.19 5.78 -10.44
N ILE A 77 0.08 6.48 -10.70
CA ILE A 77 -0.54 7.39 -9.72
C ILE A 77 -0.95 6.62 -8.47
N GLY A 78 -1.61 5.46 -8.62
CA GLY A 78 -1.99 4.60 -7.52
C GLY A 78 -0.79 4.12 -6.70
N LEU A 79 0.28 3.69 -7.35
CA LEU A 79 1.54 3.31 -6.71
C LEU A 79 2.17 4.48 -5.95
N MET A 80 2.16 5.68 -6.53
CA MET A 80 2.68 6.88 -5.89
C MET A 80 1.90 7.22 -4.61
N LEU A 81 0.57 7.09 -4.62
CA LEU A 81 -0.27 7.26 -3.43
C LEU A 81 0.04 6.21 -2.35
N ILE A 82 0.27 4.94 -2.74
CA ILE A 82 0.64 3.87 -1.81
C ILE A 82 2.01 4.18 -1.17
N ILE A 83 3.00 4.57 -1.96
CA ILE A 83 4.33 4.93 -1.45
C ILE A 83 4.26 6.15 -0.53
N PHE A 84 3.46 7.15 -0.89
CA PHE A 84 3.24 8.33 -0.04
C PHE A 84 2.59 7.94 1.29
N GLN A 85 1.55 7.10 1.26
CA GLN A 85 0.90 6.58 2.46
C GLN A 85 1.89 5.81 3.35
N LEU A 86 2.77 5.00 2.75
CA LEU A 86 3.81 4.25 3.46
C LEU A 86 4.85 5.18 4.09
N SER A 87 5.27 6.23 3.37
CA SER A 87 6.19 7.24 3.89
C SER A 87 5.64 7.92 5.15
N LEU A 88 4.37 8.32 5.13
CA LEU A 88 3.69 8.89 6.31
C LEU A 88 3.63 7.90 7.48
N ALA A 89 3.36 6.64 7.20
CA ALA A 89 3.34 5.58 8.21
C ALA A 89 4.70 5.39 8.89
N ILE A 90 5.77 5.34 8.09
CA ILE A 90 7.13 5.21 8.58
C ILE A 90 7.52 6.43 9.42
N SER A 91 7.16 7.63 8.97
CA SER A 91 7.38 8.87 9.70
C SER A 91 6.74 8.83 11.09
N HIS A 92 5.46 8.47 11.17
CA HIS A 92 4.74 8.39 12.44
C HIS A 92 5.32 7.34 13.39
N ASN A 93 5.66 6.15 12.86
CA ASN A 93 6.29 5.10 13.66
C ASN A 93 7.67 5.54 14.19
N SER A 94 8.42 6.32 13.41
CA SER A 94 9.72 6.84 13.82
C SER A 94 9.60 7.84 14.97
N ASP A 95 8.55 8.68 14.95
CA ASP A 95 8.25 9.60 16.06
C ASP A 95 7.89 8.83 17.34
N GLN A 96 7.04 7.80 17.25
CA GLN A 96 6.70 6.96 18.40
C GLN A 96 7.93 6.22 18.96
N LEU A 97 8.79 5.68 18.09
CA LEU A 97 10.02 5.00 18.49
C LEU A 97 10.96 5.96 19.24
N LYS A 98 11.04 7.22 18.78
CA LYS A 98 11.83 8.27 19.44
C LYS A 98 11.31 8.56 20.85
N VAL A 99 10.00 8.73 21.02
CA VAL A 99 9.39 8.95 22.33
C VAL A 99 9.66 7.76 23.27
N LEU A 100 9.43 6.53 22.79
CA LEU A 100 9.68 5.33 23.59
C LEU A 100 11.15 5.20 24.00
N SER A 101 12.08 5.53 23.10
CA SER A 101 13.51 5.53 23.42
C SER A 101 13.88 6.57 24.47
N GLN A 102 13.20 7.72 24.49
CA GLN A 102 13.40 8.77 25.49
C GLN A 102 12.86 8.33 26.86
N GLU A 103 11.65 7.77 26.91
CA GLU A 103 11.07 7.22 28.13
C GLU A 103 11.94 6.11 28.74
N LEU A 104 12.46 5.20 27.89
CA LEU A 104 13.37 4.15 28.32
C LEU A 104 14.68 4.72 28.90
N GLY A 105 15.19 5.82 28.32
CA GLY A 105 16.36 6.53 28.84
C GLY A 105 16.12 7.14 30.23
N LEU A 106 14.99 7.82 30.41
CA LEU A 106 14.59 8.40 31.70
C LEU A 106 14.39 7.32 32.78
N LEU A 107 13.73 6.22 32.41
CA LEU A 107 13.50 5.10 33.33
C LEU A 107 14.80 4.44 33.78
N ARG A 108 15.76 4.25 32.85
CA ARG A 108 17.11 3.76 33.19
C ARG A 108 17.84 4.70 34.15
N GLN A 109 17.75 6.01 33.91
CA GLN A 109 18.37 7.00 34.80
C GLN A 109 17.78 6.95 36.22
N GLN A 110 16.45 6.76 36.35
CA GLN A 110 15.80 6.63 37.66
C GLN A 110 16.24 5.35 38.40
N LEU A 111 16.35 4.22 37.69
CA LEU A 111 16.87 2.97 38.26
C LEU A 111 18.32 3.13 38.74
N ASP A 112 19.18 3.76 37.96
CA ASP A 112 20.58 4.00 38.33
C ASP A 112 20.69 4.89 39.58
N LYS A 113 19.80 5.87 39.75
CA LYS A 113 19.75 6.71 40.96
C LYS A 113 19.35 5.90 42.19
N LEU A 114 18.28 5.10 42.09
CA LEU A 114 17.80 4.26 43.19
C LEU A 114 18.87 3.24 43.63
N GLN A 115 19.59 2.64 42.68
CA GLN A 115 20.69 1.73 42.98
C GLN A 115 21.84 2.42 43.72
N ARG A 116 22.19 3.66 43.33
CA ARG A 116 23.23 4.42 44.04
C ARG A 116 22.82 4.80 45.46
N GLU A 117 21.56 5.17 45.67
CA GLU A 117 21.03 5.48 47.01
C GLU A 117 21.02 4.24 47.92
N GLN A 118 20.71 3.06 47.40
CA GLN A 118 20.76 1.80 48.15
C GLN A 118 22.18 1.36 48.51
N VAL A 119 23.18 1.65 47.66
CA VAL A 119 24.60 1.32 47.94
C VAL A 119 25.22 2.30 48.94
N ALA A 120 24.65 3.50 49.08
CA ALA A 120 25.12 4.53 50.01
C ALA A 120 24.51 4.42 51.43
N GLN A 121 23.51 3.54 51.63
CA GLN A 121 22.92 3.19 52.92
C GLN A 121 23.51 1.89 53.46
#